data_AF-A0A1I8B3L9-F1
#
_entry.id   AF-A0A1I8B3L9-F1
#
_cell.length_a   1.000
_cell.length_b   1.000
_cell.length_c   1.000
_cell.angle_alpha   90.00
_cell.angle_beta   90.00
_cell.angle_gamma   90.00
#
_symmetry.space_group_name_H-M   'P 1'
#
loop_
_entity.id
_entity.type
_entity.pdbx_description
1 polymer ?
#
loop_
_entity_poly.entity_id
_entity_poly.type
_entity_poly.pdbx_seq_one_letter_code
_entity_poly.pdbx_strand_id
1 'polypeptide(L)'
;MHFDCSHGFGLSLESQFRWYMALYQSGVFFSRTSVAILKLPSFALYFLPFLQCLNLALFLIQSIYQFIPHIGIIFILTFIEGIFGGASYANTFDRIHKEASSQTREFSLSIASTGDSIGISLAGFGSIIIHNYICKLYPILYP
;
A
#
# COMPACT_ATOMS: atom_id res chain seq x y z
N MET A 1 -1.42 -0.38 15.46
CA MET A 1 -0.99 0.98 15.84
C MET A 1 -2.13 1.65 16.57
N HIS A 2 -1.99 1.87 17.88
CA HIS A 2 -3.00 2.57 18.67
C HIS A 2 -2.45 3.95 19.03
N PHE A 3 -3.15 5.02 18.63
CA PHE A 3 -2.80 6.39 19.02
C PHE A 3 -3.82 6.92 20.02
N ASP A 4 -3.33 7.49 21.11
CA ASP A 4 -4.16 8.11 22.15
C ASP A 4 -4.87 9.36 21.63
N CYS A 5 -5.95 9.76 22.29
CA CYS A 5 -6.80 10.88 21.86
C CYS A 5 -6.02 12.19 21.60
N SER A 6 -4.95 12.46 22.36
CA SER A 6 -4.10 13.66 22.18
C SER A 6 -3.26 13.62 20.90
N HIS A 7 -2.89 12.42 20.44
CA HIS A 7 -2.00 12.19 19.30
C HIS A 7 -2.73 11.65 18.05
N GLY A 8 -4.02 11.33 18.22
CA GLY A 8 -4.91 10.76 17.22
C GLY A 8 -5.98 11.73 16.68
N PHE A 9 -5.81 13.05 16.84
CA PHE A 9 -6.83 14.07 16.52
C PHE A 9 -8.19 13.83 17.22
N GLY A 10 -8.21 13.18 18.39
CA GLY A 10 -9.44 12.78 19.07
C GLY A 10 -10.25 11.69 18.37
N LEU A 11 -9.68 11.00 17.37
CA LEU A 11 -10.36 9.93 16.64
C LEU A 11 -10.36 8.62 17.44
N SER A 12 -11.52 7.94 17.47
CA SER A 12 -11.60 6.57 17.99
C SER A 12 -10.79 5.61 17.14
N LEU A 13 -10.33 4.50 17.73
CA LEU A 13 -9.51 3.50 17.04
C LEU A 13 -10.14 3.00 15.73
N GLU A 14 -11.44 2.70 15.73
CA GLU A 14 -12.15 2.29 14.53
C GLU A 14 -12.16 3.38 13.45
N SER A 15 -12.31 4.64 13.87
CA SER A 15 -12.28 5.79 12.96
C SER A 15 -10.90 5.94 12.33
N GLN A 16 -9.83 5.76 13.11
CA GLN A 16 -8.45 5.78 12.61
C GLN A 16 -8.25 4.73 11.50
N PHE A 17 -8.72 3.50 11.69
CA PHE A 17 -8.64 2.45 10.67
C PHE A 17 -9.42 2.78 9.39
N ARG A 18 -10.64 3.33 9.52
CA ARG A 18 -11.44 3.77 8.36
C ARG A 18 -10.72 4.88 7.58
N TRP A 19 -10.09 5.83 8.29
CA TRP A 19 -9.33 6.91 7.67
C TRP A 19 -8.06 6.42 6.97
N TYR A 20 -7.33 5.43 7.51
CA TYR A 20 -6.21 4.83 6.78
C TYR A 20 -6.65 4.27 5.43
N MET A 21 -7.75 3.51 5.41
CA MET A 21 -8.30 2.97 4.17
C MET A 21 -8.74 4.07 3.20
N ALA A 22 -9.44 5.09 3.68
CA ALA A 22 -9.90 6.21 2.86
C ALA A 22 -8.74 7.00 2.24
N LEU A 23 -7.68 7.27 3.01
CA LEU A 23 -6.49 7.98 2.55
C LEU A 23 -5.66 7.17 1.57
N TYR A 24 -5.50 5.87 1.80
CA TYR A 24 -4.86 4.99 0.84
C TYR A 24 -5.60 5.03 -0.51
N GLN A 25 -6.92 4.86 -0.49
CA GLN A 25 -7.72 4.84 -1.72
C GLN A 25 -7.79 6.19 -2.42
N SER A 26 -7.75 7.30 -1.68
CA SER A 26 -7.64 8.63 -2.29
C SER A 26 -6.29 8.81 -3.00
N GLY A 27 -5.19 8.35 -2.41
CA GLY A 27 -3.87 8.31 -3.06
C GLY A 27 -3.87 7.49 -4.34
N VAL A 28 -4.45 6.28 -4.30
CA VAL A 28 -4.63 5.42 -5.48
C VAL A 28 -5.43 6.13 -6.57
N PHE A 29 -6.54 6.79 -6.21
CA PHE A 29 -7.37 7.52 -7.14
C PHE A 29 -6.60 8.63 -7.87
N PHE A 30 -5.88 9.47 -7.13
CA PHE A 30 -5.07 10.54 -7.72
C PHE A 30 -4.00 9.96 -8.65
N SER A 31 -3.32 8.89 -8.22
CA SER A 31 -2.26 8.29 -9.02
C SER A 31 -2.76 7.61 -10.30
N ARG A 32 -3.90 6.91 -10.25
CA ARG A 32 -4.50 6.30 -11.46
C ARG A 32 -4.96 7.37 -12.45
N THR A 33 -5.50 8.47 -11.94
CA THR A 33 -5.93 9.60 -12.76
C THR A 33 -4.72 10.32 -13.40
N SER A 34 -3.60 10.42 -12.68
CA SER A 34 -2.42 11.14 -13.19
C SER A 34 -1.73 10.45 -14.37
N VAL A 35 -1.87 9.13 -14.56
CA VAL A 35 -1.22 8.39 -15.66
C VAL A 35 -1.66 8.85 -17.05
N ALA A 36 -2.87 9.41 -17.16
CA ALA A 36 -3.34 10.02 -18.41
C ALA A 36 -2.48 11.24 -18.83
N ILE A 37 -1.82 11.91 -17.88
CA ILE A 37 -1.09 13.16 -18.07
C ILE A 37 0.43 12.95 -17.89
N LEU A 38 0.84 12.18 -16.87
CA LEU A 38 2.24 11.94 -16.49
C LEU A 38 2.54 10.43 -16.50
N LYS A 39 3.38 10.01 -17.45
CA LYS A 39 3.81 8.61 -17.60
C LYS A 39 5.16 8.41 -16.94
N LEU A 40 5.28 7.41 -16.07
CA LEU A 40 6.53 7.10 -15.41
C LEU A 40 7.51 6.39 -16.36
N PRO A 41 8.82 6.66 -16.25
CA PRO A 41 9.85 5.95 -17.03
C PRO A 41 9.92 4.48 -16.60
N SER A 42 10.34 3.57 -17.51
CA SER A 42 10.41 2.13 -17.21
C SER A 42 11.27 1.80 -15.99
N PHE A 43 12.35 2.54 -15.77
CA PHE A 43 13.21 2.35 -14.62
C PHE A 43 12.46 2.56 -13.28
N ALA A 44 11.53 3.51 -13.23
CA ALA A 44 10.74 3.76 -12.02
C ALA A 44 9.80 2.60 -11.69
N LEU A 45 9.28 1.87 -12.71
CA LEU A 45 8.43 0.70 -12.49
C LEU A 45 9.15 -0.41 -11.73
N TYR A 46 10.44 -0.62 -11.99
CA TYR A 46 11.23 -1.62 -11.25
C TYR A 46 11.56 -1.17 -9.82
N PHE A 47 11.58 0.13 -9.57
CA PHE A 47 11.87 0.68 -8.24
C PHE A 47 10.64 0.72 -7.32
N LEU A 48 9.43 0.87 -7.88
CA LEU A 48 8.19 0.94 -7.11
C LEU A 48 7.94 -0.27 -6.19
N PRO A 49 8.14 -1.53 -6.61
CA PRO A 49 8.03 -2.68 -5.71
C PRO A 49 8.98 -2.60 -4.51
N PHE A 50 10.21 -2.12 -4.70
CA PHE A 50 11.17 -1.95 -3.62
C PHE A 50 10.70 -0.90 -2.61
N LEU A 51 10.18 0.23 -3.10
CA LEU A 51 9.56 1.25 -2.24
C LEU A 51 8.36 0.69 -1.46
N GLN A 52 7.56 -0.18 -2.07
CA GLN A 52 6.45 -0.82 -1.36
C GLN A 52 6.92 -1.78 -0.26
N CYS A 53 7.98 -2.56 -0.51
CA CYS A 53 8.59 -3.37 0.54
C CYS A 53 9.14 -2.49 1.69
N LEU A 54 9.73 -1.34 1.37
CA LEU A 54 10.22 -0.39 2.37
C LEU A 54 9.07 0.20 3.21
N ASN A 55 7.96 0.59 2.58
CA ASN A 55 6.77 1.06 3.29
C ASN A 55 6.19 -0.03 4.19
N LEU A 56 6.10 -1.28 3.71
CA LEU A 56 5.65 -2.41 4.51
C LEU A 56 6.55 -2.61 5.73
N ALA A 57 7.87 -2.58 5.56
CA ALA A 57 8.83 -2.71 6.66
C ALA A 57 8.67 -1.56 7.67
N LEU A 58 8.55 -0.32 7.19
CA LEU A 58 8.33 0.86 8.03
C LEU A 58 7.05 0.71 8.85
N PHE A 59 5.92 0.36 8.23
CA PHE A 59 4.66 0.17 8.94
C PHE A 59 4.69 -1.02 9.90
N LEU A 60 5.38 -2.10 9.55
CA LEU A 60 5.54 -3.25 10.44
C LEU A 60 6.34 -2.89 11.69
N ILE A 61 7.47 -2.21 11.52
CA ILE A 61 8.32 -1.71 12.62
C ILE A 61 7.52 -0.72 13.47
N GLN A 62 6.81 0.22 12.84
CA GLN A 62 5.93 1.16 13.55
C GLN A 62 4.82 0.44 14.33
N SER A 63 4.29 -0.67 13.82
CA SER A 63 3.28 -1.46 14.53
C SER A 63 3.83 -2.16 15.78
N ILE A 64 5.12 -2.45 15.83
CA ILE A 64 5.77 -3.13 16.97
C ILE A 64 6.32 -2.12 17.97
N TYR A 65 7.03 -1.08 17.50
CA TYR A 65 7.78 -0.15 18.36
C TYR A 65 7.08 1.20 18.59
N GLN A 66 6.05 1.53 17.81
CA GLN A 66 5.28 2.78 17.92
C GLN A 66 6.15 4.06 18.01
N PHE A 67 7.23 4.14 17.24
CA PHE A 67 8.20 5.25 17.31
C PHE A 67 7.68 6.58 16.74
N ILE A 68 6.74 6.55 15.79
CA ILE A 68 6.08 7.74 15.25
C ILE A 68 5.02 8.21 16.27
N PRO A 69 5.13 9.43 16.82
CA PRO A 69 4.29 9.87 17.93
C PRO A 69 2.93 10.43 17.50
N HIS A 70 2.71 10.70 16.20
CA HIS A 70 1.51 11.40 15.73
C HIS A 70 0.86 10.74 14.52
N ILE A 71 -0.47 10.59 14.56
CA ILE A 71 -1.24 9.90 13.51
C ILE A 71 -1.16 10.60 12.16
N GLY A 72 -1.03 11.93 12.14
CA GLY A 72 -0.96 12.72 10.90
C GLY A 72 0.21 12.33 10.01
N ILE A 73 1.34 11.90 10.59
CA ILE A 73 2.49 11.40 9.81
C ILE A 73 2.13 10.08 9.14
N ILE A 74 1.46 9.18 9.88
CA ILE A 74 0.97 7.91 9.33
C ILE A 74 -0.03 8.16 8.21
N PHE A 75 -0.95 9.10 8.37
CA PHE A 75 -1.90 9.49 7.32
C PHE A 75 -1.22 9.93 6.03
N ILE A 76 -0.17 10.77 6.13
CA ILE A 76 0.61 11.21 4.96
C ILE A 76 1.34 10.02 4.33
N LEU A 77 1.97 9.16 5.13
CA LEU A 77 2.67 7.97 4.64
C LEU A 77 1.72 6.99 3.92
N THR A 78 0.54 6.73 4.50
CA THR A 78 -0.49 5.88 3.89
C THR A 78 -1.03 6.46 2.59
N PHE A 79 -1.18 7.78 2.50
CA PHE A 79 -1.54 8.45 1.25
C PHE A 79 -0.46 8.29 0.18
N ILE A 80 0.83 8.46 0.53
CA ILE A 80 1.97 8.27 -0.37
C ILE A 80 2.08 6.80 -0.83
N GLU A 81 1.87 5.85 0.07
CA GLU A 81 1.82 4.43 -0.26
C GLU A 81 0.75 4.14 -1.33
N GLY A 82 -0.45 4.72 -1.15
CA GLY A 82 -1.54 4.65 -2.13
C GLY A 82 -1.14 5.23 -3.49
N ILE A 83 -0.41 6.34 -3.52
CA ILE A 83 0.14 6.91 -4.76
C ILE A 83 1.09 5.91 -5.43
N PHE A 84 2.05 5.32 -4.71
CA PHE A 84 2.99 4.38 -5.30
C PHE A 84 2.31 3.11 -5.81
N GLY A 85 1.29 2.63 -5.09
CA GLY A 85 0.52 1.45 -5.49
C GLY A 85 -0.31 1.71 -6.74
N GLY A 86 -1.03 2.83 -6.76
CA GLY A 86 -1.78 3.29 -7.92
C GLY A 86 -0.89 3.52 -9.14
N ALA A 87 0.30 4.08 -8.95
CA ALA A 87 1.25 4.39 -10.00
C ALA A 87 1.81 3.12 -10.63
N SER A 88 2.20 2.15 -9.79
CA SER A 88 2.69 0.85 -10.23
C SER A 88 1.64 0.14 -11.10
N TYR A 89 0.40 0.09 -10.62
CA TYR A 89 -0.71 -0.53 -11.35
C TYR A 89 -0.97 0.18 -12.69
N ALA A 90 -1.32 1.47 -12.67
CA ALA A 90 -1.77 2.16 -13.87
C ALA A 90 -0.69 2.27 -14.95
N ASN A 91 0.58 2.51 -14.58
CA ASN A 91 1.67 2.57 -15.55
C ASN A 91 2.03 1.19 -16.12
N THR A 92 1.91 0.11 -15.33
CA THR A 92 2.17 -1.25 -15.84
C THR A 92 1.14 -1.65 -16.89
N PHE A 93 -0.16 -1.45 -16.62
CA PHE A 93 -1.22 -1.76 -17.58
C PHE A 93 -1.16 -0.90 -18.84
N ASP A 94 -0.87 0.40 -18.69
CA ASP A 94 -0.64 1.30 -19.83
C ASP A 94 0.56 0.86 -20.68
N ARG A 95 1.63 0.36 -20.05
CA ARG A 95 2.82 -0.13 -20.76
C ARG A 95 2.54 -1.41 -21.53
N ILE A 96 1.90 -2.40 -20.90
CA ILE A 96 1.47 -3.63 -21.57
C ILE A 96 0.60 -3.29 -22.79
N HIS A 97 -0.30 -2.31 -22.66
CA HIS A 97 -1.15 -1.88 -23.76
C HIS A 97 -0.37 -1.28 -24.95
N LYS A 98 0.75 -0.59 -24.70
CA LYS A 98 1.55 0.06 -25.76
C LYS A 98 2.61 -0.83 -26.38
N GLU A 99 3.29 -1.65 -25.58
CA GLU A 99 4.43 -2.45 -26.03
C GLU A 99 4.02 -3.84 -26.52
N ALA A 100 2.94 -4.43 -25.99
CA ALA A 100 2.49 -5.73 -26.45
C ALA A 100 1.87 -5.64 -27.85
N SER A 101 2.19 -6.63 -28.69
CA SER A 101 1.59 -6.77 -30.01
C SER A 101 0.09 -7.02 -29.90
N SER A 102 -0.69 -6.62 -30.89
CA SER A 102 -2.16 -6.76 -30.87
C SER A 102 -2.63 -8.20 -30.58
N GLN A 103 -1.86 -9.21 -31.01
CA GLN A 103 -2.21 -10.61 -30.84
C GLN A 103 -1.96 -11.13 -29.41
N THR A 104 -0.94 -10.61 -28.71
CA THR A 104 -0.58 -11.08 -27.37
C THR A 104 -1.00 -10.12 -26.25
N ARG A 105 -1.53 -8.94 -26.60
CA ARG A 105 -1.91 -7.89 -25.64
C ARG A 105 -2.98 -8.34 -24.65
N GLU A 106 -4.07 -8.92 -25.13
CA GLU A 106 -5.16 -9.40 -24.26
C GLU A 106 -4.69 -10.49 -23.31
N PHE A 107 -3.88 -11.42 -23.82
CA PHE A 107 -3.26 -12.47 -23.01
C PHE A 107 -2.33 -11.86 -21.94
N SER A 108 -1.48 -10.90 -22.32
CA SER A 108 -0.54 -10.24 -21.40
C SER A 108 -1.27 -9.47 -20.29
N LEU A 109 -2.35 -8.76 -20.63
CA LEU A 109 -3.21 -8.07 -19.66
C LEU A 109 -3.90 -9.05 -18.71
N SER A 110 -4.37 -10.19 -19.23
CA SER A 110 -5.02 -11.24 -18.44
C SER A 110 -4.06 -11.88 -17.43
N ILE A 111 -2.82 -12.20 -17.85
CA ILE A 111 -1.79 -12.75 -16.96
C ILE A 111 -1.39 -11.73 -15.89
N ALA A 112 -1.21 -10.46 -16.26
CA ALA A 112 -0.88 -9.40 -15.31
C ALA A 112 -1.98 -9.20 -14.26
N SER A 113 -3.25 -9.14 -14.66
CA SER A 113 -4.41 -9.02 -13.77
C SER A 113 -4.56 -10.23 -12.84
N THR A 114 -4.33 -11.44 -13.37
CA THR A 114 -4.36 -12.66 -12.58
C THR A 114 -3.24 -12.67 -11.53
N GLY A 115 -2.03 -12.27 -11.92
CA GLY A 115 -0.89 -12.14 -11.02
C GLY A 115 -1.14 -11.17 -9.87
N ASP A 116 -1.71 -10.00 -10.18
CA ASP A 116 -2.14 -9.00 -9.18
C ASP A 116 -3.14 -9.59 -8.17
N SER A 117 -4.17 -10.29 -8.68
CA SER A 117 -5.19 -10.92 -7.84
C SER A 117 -4.63 -11.99 -6.90
N ILE A 118 -3.71 -12.83 -7.41
CA ILE A 118 -3.01 -13.84 -6.59
C ILE A 118 -2.14 -13.15 -5.53
N GLY A 119 -1.40 -12.12 -5.91
CA GLY A 119 -0.56 -11.34 -4.99
C GLY A 119 -1.35 -10.73 -3.85
N ILE A 120 -2.45 -10.03 -4.15
CA ILE A 120 -3.34 -9.43 -3.14
C ILE A 120 -3.93 -10.51 -2.23
N SER A 121 -4.34 -11.66 -2.78
CA SER A 121 -4.91 -12.75 -1.99
C SER A 121 -3.88 -13.32 -1.00
N LEU A 122 -2.66 -13.58 -1.46
CA LEU A 122 -1.56 -14.06 -0.60
C LEU A 122 -1.18 -13.03 0.47
N ALA A 123 -1.17 -11.74 0.12
CA ALA A 123 -0.93 -10.66 1.09
C ALA A 123 -2.03 -10.63 2.16
N GLY A 124 -3.30 -10.83 1.77
CA GLY A 124 -4.43 -10.95 2.69
C GLY A 124 -4.23 -12.08 3.71
N PHE A 125 -3.91 -13.29 3.24
CA PHE A 125 -3.61 -14.41 4.15
C PHE A 125 -2.39 -14.15 5.04
N GLY A 126 -1.32 -13.58 4.47
CA GLY A 126 -0.11 -13.20 5.22
C GLY A 126 -0.39 -12.18 6.31
N SER A 127 -1.27 -11.21 6.06
CA SER A 127 -1.64 -10.18 7.04
C SER A 127 -2.27 -10.76 8.30
N ILE A 128 -3.09 -11.82 8.18
CA ILE A 128 -3.71 -12.50 9.31
C ILE A 128 -2.65 -13.19 10.18
N ILE A 129 -1.69 -13.86 9.54
CA ILE A 129 -0.59 -14.54 10.25
C ILE A 129 0.26 -13.52 11.01
N ILE A 130 0.66 -12.43 10.34
CA ILE A 130 1.45 -11.36 10.93
C ILE A 130 0.69 -10.69 12.09
N HIS A 131 -0.60 -10.39 11.91
CA HIS A 131 -1.43 -9.82 12.96
C HIS A 131 -1.45 -10.70 14.22
N ASN A 132 -1.71 -12.00 14.05
CA ASN A 132 -1.73 -12.95 15.17
C ASN A 132 -0.37 -13.05 15.86
N TYR A 133 0.74 -12.96 15.12
CA TYR A 133 2.08 -12.96 15.68
C TYR A 133 2.34 -11.71 16.52
N ILE A 134 2.01 -10.52 16.00
CA ILE A 134 2.17 -9.24 16.72
C ILE A 134 1.32 -9.21 18.00
N CYS A 135 0.08 -9.69 17.94
CA CYS A 135 -0.80 -9.75 19.11
C CYS A 135 -0.24 -10.65 20.23
N LYS A 136 0.44 -11.74 19.88
CA LYS A 136 1.13 -12.60 20.86
C LYS A 136 2.41 -11.97 21.41
N LEU A 137 3.08 -11.14 20.61
CA LEU A 137 4.34 -10.49 20.96
C LEU A 137 4.14 -9.30 21.91
N TYR A 138 3.03 -8.57 21.79
CA TYR A 138 2.72 -7.38 22.60
C TYR A 138 2.84 -7.55 24.13
N PRO A 139 2.23 -8.57 24.78
CA PRO A 139 2.35 -8.75 26.23
C PRO A 139 3.75 -9.15 26.72
N ILE A 140 4.66 -9.53 25.82
CA ILE A 140 6.05 -9.89 26.16
C ILE A 140 6.95 -8.64 26.17
N LEU A 141 6.68 -7.68 25.28
CA LEU A 141 7.46 -6.43 25.18
C LEU A 141 7.03 -5.35 26.17
N TYR A 142 5.76 -5.37 26.61
CA TYR A 142 5.19 -4.42 27.56
C TYR A 142 4.46 -5.18 28.68
N PRO A 143 5.20 -5.77 29.64
CA PRO A 143 4.62 -6.50 30.77
C PRO A 143 3.90 -5.60 31.78
#